data_AF-A0A7S1Z9X6-F1
#
_entry.id   AF-A0A7S1Z9X6-F1
#
_cell.length_a   1.000
_cell.length_b   1.000
_cell.length_c   1.000
_cell.angle_alpha   90.00
_cell.angle_beta   90.00
_cell.angle_gamma   90.00
#
_symmetry.space_group_name_H-M   'P 1'
#
loop_
_entity.id
_entity.type
_entity.pdbx_description
1 polymer ?
#
loop_
_entity_poly.entity_id
_entity_poly.type
_entity_poly.pdbx_seq_one_letter_code
_entity_poly.pdbx_strand_id
1 'polypeptide(L)'
;ASRDGWKASDFHRKCDNKGATITVVKSKAGYIFGGYAGTPWPAGWGSLYHSSPTAFLFALSTHGGGQAPIKMRQKNTTKSIFYECNHGPTFGGTPKMTTKLRRPPKIPRHSYRKK
;
A
#
# COMPACT_ATOMS: atom_id res chain seq x y z
N ALA A 1 -8.12 4.79 4.56
CA ALA A 1 -8.64 3.49 5.00
C ALA A 1 -9.71 3.59 6.10
N SER A 2 -9.50 4.38 7.17
CA SER A 2 -10.55 4.62 8.18
C SER A 2 -11.84 5.25 7.60
N ARG A 3 -11.70 6.15 6.60
CA ARG A 3 -12.83 6.78 5.89
C ARG A 3 -13.43 5.90 4.79
N ASP A 4 -12.56 5.42 3.88
CA ASP A 4 -12.99 4.78 2.62
C ASP A 4 -13.08 3.25 2.68
N GLY A 5 -12.66 2.65 3.79
CA GLY A 5 -12.60 1.20 3.98
C GLY A 5 -11.19 0.61 3.86
N TRP A 6 -11.08 -0.67 4.24
CA TRP A 6 -9.82 -1.43 4.30
C TRP A 6 -9.80 -2.58 3.29
N LYS A 7 -10.84 -2.78 2.48
CA LYS A 7 -10.87 -3.89 1.51
C LYS A 7 -10.08 -3.50 0.25
N ALA A 8 -9.55 -4.50 -0.45
CA ALA A 8 -8.99 -4.32 -1.79
C ALA A 8 -10.00 -3.63 -2.73
N SER A 9 -11.26 -4.03 -2.67
CA SER A 9 -12.34 -3.41 -3.46
C SER A 9 -12.58 -1.93 -3.14
N ASP A 10 -12.26 -1.47 -1.93
CA ASP A 10 -12.34 -0.05 -1.58
C ASP A 10 -11.21 0.75 -2.24
N PHE A 11 -10.00 0.16 -2.28
CA PHE A 11 -8.86 0.72 -3.00
C PHE A 11 -9.15 0.77 -4.50
N HIS A 12 -9.52 -0.35 -5.12
CA HIS A 12 -9.79 -0.43 -6.55
C HIS A 12 -10.89 0.55 -7.00
N ARG A 13 -11.99 0.63 -6.24
CA ARG A 13 -13.07 1.61 -6.49
C ARG A 13 -12.59 3.07 -6.49
N LYS A 14 -11.54 3.38 -5.74
CA LYS A 14 -11.04 4.76 -5.55
C LYS A 14 -9.79 5.09 -6.36
N CYS A 15 -9.00 4.10 -6.77
CA CYS A 15 -7.66 4.33 -7.32
C CYS A 15 -7.49 3.81 -8.75
N ASP A 16 -8.31 2.86 -9.21
CA ASP A 16 -8.22 2.35 -10.58
C ASP A 16 -8.57 3.45 -11.58
N ASN A 17 -7.79 3.53 -12.66
CA ASN A 17 -7.92 4.55 -13.72
C ASN A 17 -7.89 6.01 -13.24
N LYS A 18 -7.36 6.31 -12.04
CA LYS A 18 -7.29 7.68 -11.49
C LYS A 18 -5.97 8.41 -11.73
N GLY A 19 -5.10 7.85 -12.56
CA GLY A 19 -3.76 8.39 -12.82
C GLY A 19 -2.75 7.99 -11.74
N ALA A 20 -1.70 8.80 -11.58
CA ALA A 20 -0.65 8.54 -10.61
C ALA A 20 -1.18 8.55 -9.16
N THR A 21 -0.67 7.65 -8.33
CA THR A 21 -1.11 7.51 -6.94
C THR A 21 0.06 7.35 -5.99
N ILE A 22 -0.13 7.83 -4.76
CA ILE A 22 0.76 7.58 -3.63
C ILE A 22 0.02 6.73 -2.59
N THR A 23 0.62 5.60 -2.23
CA THR A 23 0.15 4.76 -1.13
C THR A 23 1.01 5.04 0.09
N VAL A 24 0.40 5.41 1.21
CA VAL A 24 1.08 5.62 2.51
C VAL A 24 0.52 4.63 3.52
N VAL A 25 1.41 3.93 4.22
CA VAL A 25 1.10 2.95 5.24
C VAL A 25 1.76 3.36 6.55
N LYS A 26 0.94 3.45 7.61
CA LYS A 26 1.42 3.52 8.98
C LYS A 26 1.22 2.16 9.64
N SER A 27 2.31 1.51 10.04
CA SER A 27 2.21 0.23 10.76
C SER A 27 1.81 0.45 12.22
N LYS A 28 1.38 -0.62 12.89
CA LYS A 28 1.08 -0.58 14.33
C LYS A 28 2.31 -0.23 15.18
N ALA A 29 3.50 -0.60 14.70
CA ALA A 29 4.76 -0.25 15.34
C ALA A 29 5.26 1.14 14.91
N GLY A 30 4.40 2.01 14.35
CA GLY A 30 4.73 3.41 14.08
C GLY A 30 5.54 3.68 12.81
N TYR A 31 5.97 2.66 12.06
CA TYR A 31 6.70 2.83 10.81
C TYR A 31 5.82 3.47 9.73
N ILE A 32 6.37 4.42 8.97
CA ILE A 32 5.71 5.06 7.84
C ILE A 32 6.47 4.73 6.56
N PHE A 33 5.80 4.02 5.65
CA PHE A 33 6.37 3.59 4.37
C PHE A 33 5.28 3.52 3.30
N GLY A 34 5.67 3.30 2.06
CA GLY A 34 4.71 3.30 0.98
C GLY A 34 5.33 3.15 -0.39
N GLY A 35 4.53 3.46 -1.41
CA GLY A 35 4.94 3.40 -2.80
C GLY A 35 4.21 4.43 -3.66
N TYR A 36 4.89 4.86 -4.71
CA TYR A 36 4.35 5.70 -5.76
C TYR A 36 4.17 4.86 -7.03
N ALA A 37 2.98 4.96 -7.63
CA ALA A 37 2.71 4.47 -8.98
C ALA A 37 2.51 5.70 -9.87
N GLY A 38 3.32 5.84 -10.92
CA GLY A 38 3.20 6.96 -11.85
C GLY A 38 2.27 6.69 -13.02
N THR A 39 1.81 5.46 -13.18
CA THR A 39 0.73 5.07 -14.10
C THR A 39 -0.52 4.69 -13.30
N PRO A 40 -1.72 4.82 -13.91
CA PRO A 40 -2.95 4.37 -13.28
C PRO A 40 -2.91 2.89 -12.94
N TRP A 41 -3.57 2.52 -11.83
CA TRP A 41 -3.85 1.11 -11.58
C TRP A 41 -4.80 0.59 -12.66
N PRO A 42 -4.50 -0.58 -13.26
CA PRO A 42 -5.42 -1.23 -14.20
C PRO A 42 -6.79 -1.43 -13.53
N ALA A 43 -7.86 -1.39 -14.32
CA ALA A 43 -9.18 -1.87 -13.89
C ALA A 43 -9.48 -3.19 -14.59
N GLY A 44 -10.10 -4.13 -13.89
CA GLY A 44 -10.57 -5.38 -14.50
C GLY A 44 -10.63 -6.56 -13.55
N TRP A 45 -10.56 -7.77 -14.10
CA TRP A 45 -10.57 -9.01 -13.32
C TRP A 45 -9.28 -9.77 -13.57
N GLY A 46 -8.82 -10.52 -12.56
CA GLY A 46 -7.59 -11.31 -12.63
C GLY A 46 -6.37 -10.58 -12.09
N SER A 47 -5.19 -11.08 -12.48
CA SER A 47 -3.90 -10.62 -11.96
C SER A 47 -2.92 -10.34 -13.10
N LEU A 48 -2.26 -9.18 -13.09
CA LEU A 48 -1.23 -8.86 -14.07
C LEU A 48 -0.14 -7.94 -13.49
N TYR A 49 1.05 -8.06 -14.05
CA TYR A 49 2.07 -7.02 -13.89
C TYR A 49 1.77 -5.86 -14.82
N HIS A 50 2.00 -4.65 -14.34
CA HIS A 50 1.86 -3.44 -15.14
C HIS A 50 3.11 -2.56 -15.03
N SER A 51 3.39 -1.85 -16.11
CA SER A 51 4.54 -0.96 -16.22
C SER A 51 4.19 0.41 -15.64
N SER A 52 5.02 0.85 -14.71
CA SER A 52 5.08 2.19 -14.15
C SER A 52 6.56 2.56 -13.99
N PRO A 53 7.24 3.05 -15.05
CA PRO A 53 8.69 3.30 -15.03
C PRO A 53 9.16 4.24 -13.92
N THR A 54 8.28 5.14 -13.49
CA THR A 54 8.53 6.10 -12.40
C THR A 54 8.13 5.56 -11.04
N ALA A 55 7.72 4.29 -10.91
CA ALA A 55 7.35 3.72 -9.62
C ALA A 55 8.57 3.60 -8.70
N PHE A 56 8.34 3.87 -7.42
CA PHE A 56 9.35 3.70 -6.38
C PHE A 56 8.67 3.39 -5.04
N LEU A 57 9.41 2.72 -4.17
CA LEU A 57 9.04 2.56 -2.77
C LEU A 57 9.71 3.66 -1.94
N PHE A 58 9.12 3.99 -0.81
CA PHE A 58 9.72 4.91 0.14
C PHE A 58 9.49 4.48 1.59
N ALA A 59 10.39 4.91 2.47
CA ALA A 59 10.22 4.86 3.92
C ALA A 59 10.52 6.25 4.48
N LEU A 60 9.61 6.81 5.28
CA LEU A 60 9.75 8.16 5.84
C LEU A 60 10.20 8.14 7.30
N SER A 61 9.83 7.11 8.05
CA SER A 61 10.15 7.03 9.48
C SER A 61 10.21 5.58 9.94
N THR A 62 11.25 5.28 10.72
CA THR A 62 11.39 4.06 11.51
C THR A 62 11.02 4.34 12.96
N HIS A 63 10.52 3.33 13.67
CA HIS A 63 10.22 3.44 15.09
C HIS A 63 11.46 3.96 15.85
N GLY A 64 11.35 5.13 16.48
CA GLY A 64 12.46 5.78 17.21
C GLY A 64 13.10 6.99 16.52
N GLY A 65 12.67 7.39 15.32
CA GLY A 65 12.95 8.73 14.77
C GLY A 65 14.36 8.98 14.22
N GLY A 66 15.19 7.94 14.05
CA GLY A 66 16.61 8.09 13.72
C GLY A 66 17.03 7.90 12.25
N GLN A 67 16.18 7.35 11.37
CA GLN A 67 16.54 7.17 9.96
C GLN A 67 16.01 8.31 9.07
N ALA A 68 16.88 8.82 8.20
CA ALA A 68 16.49 9.70 7.11
C ALA A 68 15.52 8.99 6.15
N PRO A 69 14.65 9.74 5.44
CA PRO A 69 13.78 9.17 4.42
C PRO A 69 14.57 8.43 3.33
N ILE A 70 14.11 7.24 2.95
CA ILE A 70 14.73 6.41 1.92
C ILE A 70 13.78 6.31 0.73
N LYS A 71 14.33 6.47 -0.47
CA LYS A 71 13.65 6.21 -1.74
C LYS A 71 14.30 5.01 -2.44
N MET A 72 13.50 4.01 -2.76
CA MET A 72 13.94 2.76 -3.40
C MET A 72 13.35 2.69 -4.80
N ARG A 73 14.21 2.79 -5.82
CA ARG A 73 13.80 2.67 -7.23
C ARG A 73 13.48 1.22 -7.59
N GLN A 74 12.48 1.02 -8.43
CA GLN A 74 12.17 -0.30 -8.98
C GLN A 74 13.32 -0.75 -9.91
N LYS A 75 13.79 -1.99 -9.74
CA LYS A 75 14.81 -2.58 -10.63
C LYS A 75 14.23 -2.98 -11.98
N ASN A 76 13.00 -3.48 -11.99
CA ASN A 76 12.28 -3.89 -13.18
C ASN A 76 11.11 -2.94 -13.42
N THR A 77 11.24 -2.08 -14.42
CA THR A 77 10.24 -1.07 -14.77
C THR A 77 9.01 -1.68 -15.46
N THR A 78 9.15 -2.81 -16.16
CA THR A 78 8.05 -3.49 -16.85
C THR A 78 7.16 -4.31 -15.92
N LYS A 79 7.68 -4.71 -14.75
CA LYS A 79 6.96 -5.41 -13.68
C LYS A 79 7.01 -4.61 -12.37
N SER A 80 6.70 -3.33 -12.44
CA SER A 80 6.91 -2.37 -11.34
C SER A 80 5.70 -2.21 -10.43
N ILE A 81 4.49 -2.50 -10.91
CA ILE A 81 3.30 -2.69 -10.06
C ILE A 81 2.61 -4.01 -10.42
N PHE A 82 1.88 -4.56 -9.48
CA PHE A 82 1.08 -5.76 -9.66
C PHE A 82 -0.38 -5.46 -9.33
N TYR A 83 -1.25 -5.72 -10.28
CA TYR A 83 -2.68 -5.62 -10.15
C TYR A 83 -3.25 -6.99 -9.81
N GLU A 84 -4.15 -7.04 -8.83
CA GLU A 84 -5.05 -8.16 -8.61
C GLU A 84 -6.28 -7.64 -7.88
N CYS A 85 -7.48 -7.89 -8.40
CA CYS A 85 -8.73 -7.30 -7.90
C CYS A 85 -9.03 -7.59 -6.41
N ASN A 86 -8.39 -8.62 -5.84
CA ASN A 86 -8.52 -9.02 -4.44
C ASN A 86 -7.36 -8.53 -3.55
N HIS A 87 -6.40 -7.78 -4.09
CA HIS A 87 -5.25 -7.27 -3.35
C HIS A 87 -5.27 -5.73 -3.27
N GLY A 88 -4.63 -5.21 -2.23
CA GLY A 88 -4.32 -3.80 -2.16
C GLY A 88 -3.19 -3.41 -3.13
N PRO A 89 -2.72 -2.16 -3.08
CA PRO A 89 -1.60 -1.71 -3.90
C PRO A 89 -0.38 -2.60 -3.68
N THR A 90 0.17 -3.11 -4.79
CA THR A 90 1.35 -3.98 -4.80
C THR A 90 2.42 -3.40 -5.72
N PHE A 91 3.62 -3.23 -5.18
CA PHE A 91 4.76 -2.65 -5.88
C PHE A 91 5.89 -3.67 -6.04
N GLY A 92 6.46 -3.72 -7.25
CA GLY A 92 7.57 -4.58 -7.64
C GLY A 92 7.20 -6.02 -7.99
N GLY A 93 8.02 -6.63 -8.84
CA GLY A 93 7.95 -8.06 -9.20
C GLY A 93 8.75 -8.97 -8.25
N THR A 94 9.88 -8.48 -7.74
CA THR A 94 10.82 -9.15 -6.82
C THR A 94 11.74 -8.10 -6.13
N PRO A 95 11.82 -7.96 -4.79
CA PRO A 95 10.92 -8.42 -3.72
C PRO A 95 9.63 -7.58 -3.70
N LYS A 96 8.48 -8.24 -3.54
CA LYS A 96 7.15 -7.62 -3.58
C LYS A 96 6.86 -6.89 -2.26
N MET A 97 6.51 -5.61 -2.31
CA MET A 97 5.74 -5.00 -1.21
C MET A 97 4.26 -5.19 -1.51
N THR A 98 3.66 -6.21 -0.89
CA THR A 98 2.21 -6.40 -0.89
C THR A 98 1.66 -5.92 0.44
N THR A 99 0.88 -4.85 0.40
CA THR A 99 0.07 -4.49 1.57
C THR A 99 -1.16 -5.38 1.57
N LYS A 100 -1.08 -6.56 2.20
CA LYS A 100 -2.31 -7.25 2.60
C LYS A 100 -2.97 -6.37 3.63
N LEU A 101 -3.99 -5.62 3.22
CA LEU A 101 -4.88 -4.88 4.11
C LEU A 101 -5.65 -5.91 4.95
N ARG A 102 -4.98 -6.51 5.95
CA ARG A 102 -5.64 -7.39 6.92
C ARG A 102 -6.54 -6.50 7.77
N ARG A 103 -7.76 -6.98 8.00
CA ARG A 103 -8.72 -6.39 8.93
C ARG A 103 -8.01 -5.96 10.23
N PRO A 104 -8.31 -4.79 10.81
CA PRO A 104 -7.88 -4.52 12.17
C PRO A 104 -8.40 -5.66 13.07
N PRO A 105 -7.61 -6.18 14.03
CA PRO A 105 -8.13 -7.13 15.00
C PRO A 105 -9.32 -6.48 15.72
N LYS A 106 -10.41 -7.24 15.89
CA LYS A 106 -11.52 -6.84 16.74
C LYS A 106 -10.93 -6.57 18.13
N ILE A 107 -10.99 -5.33 18.58
CA ILE A 107 -10.66 -4.96 19.96
C ILE A 107 -11.74 -5.62 20.84
N PRO A 108 -11.39 -6.51 21.78
CA PRO A 108 -12.34 -6.91 22.81
C PRO A 108 -12.70 -5.65 23.59
N ARG A 109 -13.99 -5.30 23.63
CA ARG A 109 -14.49 -4.25 24.52
C ARG A 109 -14.33 -4.74 25.96
N HIS A 110 -13.19 -4.48 26.58
CA HIS A 110 -13.11 -4.49 28.03
C HIS A 110 -13.65 -3.15 28.54
N SER A 111 -14.84 -3.21 29.13
CA SER A 111 -15.40 -2.16 29.95
C SER A 111 -14.48 -1.94 31.15
N TYR A 112 -13.79 -0.80 31.17
CA TYR A 112 -13.20 -0.30 32.41
C TYR A 112 -14.31 0.36 33.23
N ARG A 113 -14.77 -0.32 34.28
CA ARG A 113 -15.50 0.30 35.38
C ARG A 113 -14.47 1.08 36.20
N LYS A 114 -14.56 2.41 36.19
CA LYS A 114 -13.81 3.26 37.14
C LYS A 114 -14.29 2.91 38.55
N LYS A 115 -13.34 2.85 39.48
CA LYS A 115 -13.61 2.79 40.92
C LYS A 115 -14.43 4.00 41.35
#